data_AF-A0A2T0W361-F1
#
_entry.id   AF-A0A2T0W361-F1
#
_cell.length_a   1.000
_cell.length_b   1.000
_cell.length_c   1.000
_cell.angle_alpha   90.00
_cell.angle_beta   90.00
_cell.angle_gamma   90.00
#
_symmetry.space_group_name_H-M   'P 1'
#
loop_
_entity.id
_entity.type
_entity.pdbx_description
1 polymer ?
#
loop_
_entity_poly.entity_id
_entity_poly.type
_entity_poly.pdbx_seq_one_letter_code
_entity_poly.pdbx_strand_id
1 'polypeptide(L)'
;MNRFWNMLNGFISMVRANWKTALSITFVLIAVMDTFVTSISTIAATFLGLAALPWLLGLFEKVTLPGGIELDLKKIEEKLNANPSEVHDEDRDAFKYLQTDDPNLAMAALRIEIERRLRKIASARNLVTTGERNGITQLLRVLGDNGVVGHNVSSLILDMLPTLNAAAHGANLPSSSDEWVLSNGPKLLSLLDEKL
;
A
#
# COMPACT_ATOMS: atom_id res chain seq x y z
N MET A 1 -35.06 38.45 19.89
CA MET A 1 -33.70 38.45 19.31
C MET A 1 -32.96 37.11 19.44
N ASN A 2 -32.96 36.43 20.59
CA ASN A 2 -32.11 35.24 20.84
C ASN A 2 -32.47 33.97 20.04
N ARG A 3 -33.73 33.78 19.61
CA ARG A 3 -34.11 32.59 18.82
C ARG A 3 -33.53 32.59 17.40
N PHE A 4 -33.40 33.76 16.80
CA PHE A 4 -32.84 33.91 15.44
C PHE A 4 -31.34 33.59 15.42
N TRP A 5 -30.58 34.09 16.40
CA TRP A 5 -29.15 33.80 16.53
C TRP A 5 -28.85 32.33 16.82
N ASN A 6 -29.68 31.66 17.63
CA ASN A 6 -29.53 30.23 17.89
C ASN A 6 -29.83 29.38 16.63
N MET A 7 -30.82 29.78 15.82
CA MET A 7 -31.08 29.12 14.53
C MET A 7 -29.94 29.38 13.53
N LEU A 8 -29.39 30.59 13.48
CA LEU A 8 -28.28 30.96 12.61
C LEU A 8 -27.00 30.18 12.96
N ASN A 9 -26.67 30.07 14.25
CA ASN A 9 -25.49 29.32 14.70
C ASN A 9 -25.64 27.81 14.48
N GLY A 10 -26.84 27.26 14.70
CA GLY A 10 -27.14 25.87 14.37
C GLY A 10 -26.97 25.59 12.87
N PHE A 11 -27.49 26.48 12.02
CA PHE A 11 -27.33 26.40 10.57
C PHE A 11 -25.85 26.50 10.15
N ILE A 12 -25.08 27.43 10.70
CA ILE A 12 -23.65 27.59 10.41
C ILE A 12 -22.85 26.35 10.82
N SER A 13 -23.15 25.74 11.97
CA SER A 13 -22.48 24.50 12.40
C SER A 13 -22.81 23.30 11.50
N MET A 14 -24.06 23.21 11.04
CA MET A 14 -24.51 22.15 10.13
C MET A 14 -23.90 22.31 8.73
N VAL A 15 -23.81 23.56 8.24
CA VAL A 15 -23.11 23.90 6.99
C VAL A 15 -21.61 23.62 7.12
N ARG A 16 -20.98 23.89 8.27
CA ARG A 16 -19.57 23.58 8.49
C ARG A 16 -19.29 22.06 8.50
N ALA A 17 -20.19 21.27 9.10
CA ALA A 17 -20.07 19.81 9.16
C ALA A 17 -20.27 19.14 7.79
N ASN A 18 -21.15 19.68 6.93
CA ASN A 18 -21.53 19.07 5.66
C ASN A 18 -21.39 20.05 4.47
N TRP A 19 -20.32 20.85 4.46
CA TRP A 19 -20.17 22.00 3.56
C TRP A 19 -20.26 21.63 2.07
N LYS A 20 -19.81 20.43 1.69
CA LYS A 20 -19.91 19.90 0.32
C LYS A 20 -21.37 19.76 -0.13
N THR A 21 -22.24 19.28 0.75
CA THR A 21 -23.68 19.10 0.46
C THR A 21 -24.41 20.44 0.43
N ALA A 22 -24.09 21.35 1.36
CA ALA A 22 -24.67 22.69 1.40
C ALA A 22 -24.32 23.50 0.13
N LEU A 23 -23.08 23.37 -0.36
CA LEU A 23 -22.63 24.00 -1.60
C LEU A 23 -23.39 23.46 -2.82
N SER A 24 -23.54 22.12 -2.93
CA SER A 24 -24.26 21.47 -4.04
C SER A 24 -25.74 21.86 -4.06
N ILE A 25 -26.40 21.86 -2.90
CA ILE A 25 -27.81 22.29 -2.76
C ILE A 25 -27.97 23.75 -3.19
N THR A 26 -27.04 24.63 -2.82
CA THR A 26 -27.09 26.05 -3.19
C THR A 26 -27.01 26.24 -4.70
N PHE A 27 -26.09 25.55 -5.38
CA PHE A 27 -25.98 25.64 -6.84
C PHE A 27 -27.18 25.03 -7.58
N VAL A 28 -27.75 23.95 -7.07
CA VAL A 28 -28.98 23.36 -7.61
C VAL A 28 -30.16 24.33 -7.48
N LEU A 29 -30.31 25.00 -6.33
CA LEU A 29 -31.37 26.00 -6.13
C LEU A 29 -31.22 27.20 -7.08
N ILE A 30 -29.99 27.67 -7.31
CA ILE A 30 -29.71 28.75 -8.28
C ILE A 30 -30.07 28.30 -9.70
N ALA A 31 -29.68 27.08 -10.09
CA ALA A 31 -30.00 26.53 -11.41
C ALA A 31 -31.52 26.38 -11.63
N VAL A 32 -32.25 25.88 -10.62
CA VAL A 32 -33.72 25.76 -10.66
C VAL A 32 -34.36 27.14 -10.78
N MET A 33 -33.92 28.11 -9.98
CA MET A 33 -34.46 29.47 -10.01
C MET A 33 -34.25 30.15 -11.37
N ASP A 34 -33.09 29.93 -12.01
CA ASP A 34 -32.79 30.43 -13.36
C ASP A 34 -33.69 29.75 -14.43
N THR A 35 -33.91 28.43 -14.34
CA THR A 35 -34.78 27.70 -15.29
C THR A 35 -36.26 28.07 -15.23
N PHE A 36 -36.74 28.64 -14.13
CA PHE A 36 -38.11 29.16 -14.05
C PHE A 36 -38.27 30.52 -14.74
N VAL A 37 -37.18 31.25 -14.99
CA VAL A 37 -37.18 32.56 -15.65
C VAL A 37 -36.97 32.44 -17.16
N THR A 38 -36.23 31.41 -17.64
CA THR A 38 -35.96 31.20 -19.07
C THR A 38 -35.72 29.71 -19.40
N SER A 39 -35.93 29.28 -20.66
CA SER A 39 -35.43 28.00 -21.17
C SER A 39 -33.94 27.83 -20.84
N ILE A 40 -33.51 26.60 -20.51
CA ILE A 40 -32.18 26.26 -19.95
C ILE A 40 -31.08 27.16 -20.49
N SER A 41 -30.69 28.16 -19.68
CA SER A 41 -29.63 29.10 -20.00
C SER A 41 -28.26 28.44 -19.83
N THR A 42 -27.28 28.87 -20.62
CA THR A 42 -25.87 28.49 -20.47
C THR A 42 -25.36 28.71 -19.04
N ILE A 43 -25.95 29.68 -18.33
CA ILE A 43 -25.65 30.00 -16.93
C ILE A 43 -26.13 28.86 -16.01
N ALA A 44 -27.39 28.41 -16.12
CA ALA A 44 -27.88 27.24 -15.40
C ALA A 44 -27.06 25.97 -15.66
N ALA A 45 -26.66 25.74 -16.92
CA ALA A 45 -25.81 24.59 -17.29
C ALA A 45 -24.42 24.65 -16.63
N THR A 46 -23.84 25.85 -16.52
CA THR A 46 -22.52 26.05 -15.89
C THR A 46 -22.59 25.82 -14.38
N PHE A 47 -23.64 26.30 -13.71
CA PHE A 47 -23.82 26.06 -12.28
C PHE A 47 -24.11 24.58 -11.95
N LEU A 48 -24.83 23.88 -12.82
CA LEU A 48 -25.04 22.44 -12.69
C LEU A 48 -23.72 21.66 -12.78
N GLY A 49 -22.82 22.07 -13.69
CA GLY A 49 -21.47 21.50 -13.79
C GLY A 49 -20.61 21.79 -12.55
N LEU A 50 -20.63 23.03 -12.05
CA LEU A 50 -19.93 23.42 -10.82
C LEU A 50 -20.46 22.67 -9.58
N ALA A 51 -21.77 22.39 -9.52
CA ALA A 51 -22.39 21.61 -8.43
C ALA A 51 -21.89 20.17 -8.36
N ALA A 52 -21.41 19.62 -9.49
CA ALA A 52 -20.84 18.29 -9.57
C ALA A 52 -19.35 18.24 -9.20
N LEU A 53 -18.64 19.38 -9.17
CA LEU A 53 -17.19 19.42 -8.87
C LEU A 53 -16.81 18.82 -7.51
N PRO A 54 -17.53 19.09 -6.39
CA PRO A 54 -17.19 18.50 -5.09
C PRO A 54 -17.28 16.97 -5.08
N TRP A 55 -18.09 16.40 -5.97
CA TRP A 55 -18.28 14.95 -6.14
C TRP A 55 -17.27 14.35 -7.12
N LEU A 56 -16.91 15.08 -8.19
CA LEU A 56 -15.85 14.71 -9.13
C LEU A 56 -14.49 14.57 -8.43
N LEU A 57 -14.18 15.42 -7.44
CA LEU A 57 -12.96 15.28 -6.62
C LEU A 57 -12.92 13.95 -5.85
N GLY A 58 -14.06 13.44 -5.38
CA GLY A 58 -14.15 12.13 -4.72
C GLY A 58 -14.01 10.93 -5.67
N LEU A 59 -14.14 11.13 -6.99
CA LEU A 59 -13.85 10.09 -7.98
C LEU A 59 -12.34 9.91 -8.18
N PHE A 60 -11.54 10.99 -8.08
CA PHE A 60 -10.08 10.88 -8.11
C PHE A 60 -9.52 10.17 -6.87
N GLU A 61 -10.16 10.30 -5.70
CA GLU A 61 -9.85 9.51 -4.51
C GLU A 61 -10.16 8.01 -4.69
N LYS A 62 -11.14 7.63 -5.53
CA LYS A 62 -11.45 6.21 -5.82
C LYS A 62 -10.70 5.64 -7.02
N VAL A 63 -9.91 6.47 -7.71
CA VAL A 63 -8.92 6.03 -8.70
C VAL A 63 -7.57 5.74 -8.01
N THR A 64 -7.56 5.55 -6.69
CA THR A 64 -6.51 4.77 -6.03
C THR A 64 -6.84 3.27 -6.15
N LEU A 65 -6.54 2.75 -7.35
CA LEU A 65 -6.07 1.39 -7.67
C LEU A 65 -7.05 0.20 -7.56
N PRO A 66 -7.46 -0.43 -8.69
CA PRO A 66 -7.72 -1.86 -8.71
C PRO A 66 -6.37 -2.59 -8.53
N GLY A 67 -5.90 -2.69 -7.29
CA GLY A 67 -4.57 -3.21 -6.93
C GLY A 67 -3.96 -2.63 -5.66
N GLY A 68 -4.76 -1.99 -4.79
CA GLY A 68 -4.34 -1.35 -3.54
C GLY A 68 -3.61 -2.28 -2.57
N ILE A 69 -2.31 -2.42 -2.78
CA ILE A 69 -1.37 -2.95 -1.82
C ILE A 69 -0.91 -1.74 -1.04
N GLU A 70 -1.60 -1.47 0.06
CA GLU A 70 -1.18 -0.49 1.05
C GLU A 70 0.03 -1.07 1.76
N LEU A 71 1.17 -0.94 1.10
CA LEU A 71 2.47 -1.36 1.57
C LEU A 71 2.85 -0.40 2.70
N ASP A 72 2.61 -0.81 3.94
CA ASP A 72 3.20 -0.10 5.08
C ASP A 72 4.67 -0.51 5.20
N LEU A 73 5.46 -0.09 4.20
CA LEU A 73 6.92 -0.28 4.14
C LEU A 73 7.59 0.21 5.41
N LYS A 74 7.00 1.23 6.04
CA LYS A 74 7.45 1.81 7.30
C LYS A 74 7.25 0.85 8.47
N LYS A 75 6.10 0.18 8.56
CA LYS A 75 5.85 -0.86 9.57
C LYS A 75 6.75 -2.08 9.39
N ILE A 76 7.02 -2.48 8.14
CA ILE A 76 7.95 -3.57 7.83
C ILE A 76 9.37 -3.17 8.26
N GLU A 77 9.79 -1.95 7.93
CA GLU A 77 11.07 -1.39 8.33
C GLU A 77 11.21 -1.31 9.85
N GLU A 78 10.16 -0.91 10.58
CA GLU A 78 10.15 -0.89 12.04
C GLU A 78 10.34 -2.29 12.63
N LYS A 79 9.61 -3.29 12.12
CA LYS A 79 9.77 -4.70 12.52
C LYS A 79 11.17 -5.24 12.18
N LEU A 80 11.74 -4.80 11.07
CA LEU A 80 13.08 -5.19 10.64
C LEU A 80 14.15 -4.58 11.54
N ASN A 81 14.05 -3.29 11.86
CA ASN A 81 14.98 -2.59 12.75
C ASN A 81 14.89 -3.12 14.20
N ALA A 82 13.75 -3.68 14.61
CA ALA A 82 13.60 -4.38 15.88
C ALA A 82 14.32 -5.74 15.95
N ASN A 83 14.75 -6.29 14.81
CA ASN A 83 15.53 -7.52 14.70
C ASN A 83 16.87 -7.22 14.01
N PRO A 84 17.84 -6.62 14.73
CA PRO A 84 19.12 -6.24 14.15
C PRO A 84 19.92 -7.47 13.75
N SER A 85 20.40 -7.48 12.51
CA SER A 85 21.37 -8.44 11.99
C SER A 85 22.55 -7.71 11.38
N GLU A 86 23.74 -8.31 11.49
CA GLU A 86 24.91 -7.84 10.75
C GLU A 86 24.67 -8.09 9.27
N VAL A 87 24.66 -7.02 8.47
CA VAL A 87 24.43 -7.14 7.04
C VAL A 87 25.69 -7.68 6.38
N HIS A 88 25.61 -8.84 5.74
CA HIS A 88 26.73 -9.41 5.00
C HIS A 88 27.04 -8.59 3.74
N ASP A 89 28.33 -8.36 3.45
CA ASP A 89 28.77 -7.59 2.29
C ASP A 89 28.33 -8.25 0.96
N GLU A 90 28.26 -9.59 0.92
CA GLU A 90 27.75 -10.36 -0.23
C GLU A 90 26.29 -10.02 -0.54
N ASP A 91 25.45 -9.84 0.48
CA ASP A 91 24.04 -9.46 0.30
C ASP A 91 23.92 -8.03 -0.20
N ARG A 92 24.75 -7.11 0.29
CA ARG A 92 24.78 -5.73 -0.19
C ARG A 92 25.18 -5.67 -1.66
N ASP A 93 26.21 -6.42 -2.04
CA ASP A 93 26.71 -6.41 -3.40
C ASP A 93 25.73 -7.09 -4.37
N ALA A 94 25.09 -8.20 -3.97
CA ALA A 94 24.02 -8.82 -4.75
C ALA A 94 22.88 -7.83 -5.06
N PHE A 95 22.51 -6.96 -4.11
CA PHE A 95 21.47 -5.96 -4.30
C PHE A 95 21.90 -4.75 -5.12
N LYS A 96 23.19 -4.38 -5.13
CA LYS A 96 23.70 -3.36 -6.04
C LYS A 96 23.52 -3.77 -7.50
N TYR A 97 23.70 -5.05 -7.82
CA TYR A 97 23.45 -5.57 -9.18
C TYR A 97 21.95 -5.65 -9.52
N LEU A 98 21.07 -5.56 -8.52
CA LEU A 98 19.62 -5.48 -8.67
C LEU A 98 19.11 -4.02 -8.73
N GLN A 99 20.00 -3.01 -8.85
CA GLN A 99 19.61 -1.67 -9.28
C GLN A 99 19.10 -1.72 -10.71
N THR A 100 17.83 -2.05 -10.81
CA THR A 100 17.03 -1.94 -12.00
C THR A 100 16.17 -0.72 -11.75
N ASP A 101 16.16 0.27 -12.64
CA ASP A 101 15.26 1.45 -12.58
C ASP A 101 13.75 1.06 -12.65
N ASP A 102 13.43 -0.19 -12.32
CA ASP A 102 12.13 -0.83 -12.29
C ASP A 102 11.85 -1.38 -10.87
N PRO A 103 10.89 -0.80 -10.13
CA PRO A 103 10.53 -1.22 -8.78
C PRO A 103 9.91 -2.62 -8.72
N ASN A 104 9.24 -3.08 -9.78
CA ASN A 104 8.68 -4.43 -9.82
C ASN A 104 9.77 -5.48 -9.91
N LEU A 105 10.80 -5.20 -10.70
CA LEU A 105 11.93 -6.11 -10.85
C LEU A 105 12.73 -6.23 -9.55
N ALA A 106 12.97 -5.11 -8.85
CA ALA A 106 13.63 -5.11 -7.55
C ALA A 106 12.85 -5.94 -6.50
N MET A 107 11.54 -5.73 -6.38
CA MET A 107 10.69 -6.47 -5.44
C MET A 107 10.54 -7.96 -5.83
N ALA A 108 10.45 -8.28 -7.12
CA ALA A 108 10.42 -9.65 -7.60
C ALA A 108 11.73 -10.38 -7.31
N ALA A 109 12.87 -9.71 -7.49
CA ALA A 109 14.19 -10.25 -7.14
C ALA A 109 14.29 -10.53 -5.63
N LEU A 110 13.82 -9.61 -4.78
CA LEU A 110 13.77 -9.83 -3.34
C LEU A 110 12.92 -11.06 -2.98
N ARG A 111 11.75 -11.24 -3.62
CA ARG A 111 10.91 -12.44 -3.44
C ARG A 111 11.68 -13.73 -3.74
N ILE A 112 12.41 -13.75 -4.85
CA ILE A 112 13.20 -14.91 -5.29
C ILE A 112 14.30 -15.21 -4.28
N GLU A 113 15.03 -14.19 -3.80
CA GLU A 113 16.11 -14.36 -2.84
C GLU A 113 15.63 -14.84 -1.46
N ILE A 114 14.46 -14.39 -1.01
CA ILE A 114 13.80 -14.91 0.20
C ILE A 114 13.45 -16.40 0.02
N GLU A 115 12.77 -16.75 -1.09
CA GLU A 115 12.38 -18.15 -1.35
C GLU A 115 13.61 -19.07 -1.43
N ARG A 116 14.67 -18.60 -2.10
CA ARG A 116 15.94 -19.31 -2.23
C ARG A 116 16.58 -19.60 -0.87
N ARG A 117 16.66 -18.62 0.03
CA ARG A 117 17.23 -18.81 1.39
C ARG A 117 16.37 -19.73 2.24
N LEU A 118 15.05 -19.52 2.27
CA LEU A 118 14.13 -20.42 3.00
C LEU A 118 14.25 -21.87 2.52
N ARG A 119 14.35 -22.09 1.21
CA ARG A 119 14.56 -23.42 0.63
C ARG A 119 15.90 -24.00 1.05
N LYS A 120 16.97 -23.21 1.00
CA LYS A 120 18.32 -23.63 1.43
C LYS A 120 18.34 -24.04 2.90
N ILE A 121 17.73 -23.25 3.79
CA ILE A 121 17.59 -23.55 5.23
C ILE A 121 16.82 -24.87 5.44
N ALA A 122 15.67 -25.01 4.77
CA ALA A 122 14.83 -26.20 4.91
C ALA A 122 15.54 -27.47 4.41
N SER A 123 16.27 -27.39 3.28
CA SER A 123 17.05 -28.50 2.74
C SER A 123 18.25 -28.85 3.62
N ALA A 124 18.97 -27.86 4.16
CA ALA A 124 20.10 -28.10 5.07
C ALA A 124 19.70 -28.87 6.34
N ARG A 125 18.43 -28.74 6.75
CA ARG A 125 17.86 -29.40 7.92
C ARG A 125 17.05 -30.66 7.59
N ASN A 126 17.06 -31.12 6.33
CA ASN A 126 16.29 -32.28 5.85
C ASN A 126 14.77 -32.16 6.10
N LEU A 127 14.24 -30.93 6.13
CA LEU A 127 12.82 -30.67 6.38
C LEU A 127 11.97 -30.69 5.10
N VAL A 128 12.62 -30.60 3.95
CA VAL A 128 11.99 -30.69 2.62
C VAL A 128 12.87 -31.50 1.68
N THR A 129 12.24 -32.20 0.74
CA THR A 129 12.98 -32.97 -0.26
C THR A 129 13.49 -32.06 -1.38
N THR A 130 14.71 -32.31 -1.86
CA THR A 130 15.24 -31.69 -3.07
C THR A 130 14.32 -31.98 -4.26
N GLY A 131 13.66 -30.94 -4.79
CA GLY A 131 12.71 -31.04 -5.91
C GLY A 131 11.25 -30.76 -5.56
N GLU A 132 10.90 -30.68 -4.27
CA GLU A 132 9.56 -30.26 -3.87
C GLU A 132 9.30 -28.78 -4.18
N ARG A 133 8.18 -28.50 -4.86
CA ARG A 133 7.75 -27.13 -5.16
C ARG A 133 7.02 -26.51 -3.98
N ASN A 134 7.76 -26.29 -2.89
CA ASN A 134 7.25 -25.58 -1.73
C ASN A 134 7.38 -24.06 -1.93
N GLY A 135 6.28 -23.32 -1.82
CA GLY A 135 6.29 -21.86 -1.85
C GLY A 135 6.70 -21.24 -0.51
N ILE A 136 6.93 -19.92 -0.46
CA ILE A 136 7.36 -19.20 0.75
C ILE A 136 6.49 -19.52 1.97
N THR A 137 5.16 -19.50 1.84
CA THR A 137 4.23 -19.80 2.95
C THR A 137 4.41 -21.22 3.51
N GLN A 138 4.62 -22.21 2.63
CA GLN A 138 4.82 -23.60 3.04
C GLN A 138 6.18 -23.78 3.71
N LEU A 139 7.24 -23.16 3.16
CA LEU A 139 8.56 -23.18 3.75
C LEU A 139 8.57 -22.51 5.14
N LEU A 140 7.95 -21.34 5.29
CA LEU A 140 7.84 -20.66 6.58
C LEU A 140 7.06 -21.47 7.61
N ARG A 141 6.00 -22.16 7.20
CA ARG A 141 5.24 -23.05 8.08
C ARG A 141 6.12 -24.18 8.59
N VAL A 142 6.78 -24.92 7.69
CA VAL A 142 7.64 -26.05 8.09
C VAL A 142 8.81 -25.58 8.96
N LEU A 143 9.45 -24.47 8.60
CA LEU A 143 10.57 -23.92 9.37
C LEU A 143 10.13 -23.37 10.73
N GLY A 144 8.94 -22.77 10.81
CA GLY A 144 8.34 -22.28 12.05
C GLY A 144 7.92 -23.41 12.98
N ASP A 145 7.26 -24.45 12.45
CA ASP A 145 6.82 -25.64 13.19
C ASP A 145 8.02 -26.39 13.82
N ASN A 146 9.20 -26.29 13.20
CA ASN A 146 10.46 -26.86 13.69
C ASN A 146 11.34 -25.87 14.48
N GLY A 147 10.85 -24.66 14.77
CA GLY A 147 11.56 -23.66 15.57
C GLY A 147 12.82 -23.07 14.92
N VAL A 148 13.02 -23.27 13.62
CA VAL A 148 14.20 -22.78 12.88
C VAL A 148 14.06 -21.29 12.57
N VAL A 149 12.88 -20.89 12.11
CA VAL A 149 12.54 -19.50 11.85
C VAL A 149 11.53 -19.06 12.90
N GLY A 150 11.92 -18.11 13.73
CA GLY A 150 11.07 -17.59 14.81
C GLY A 150 9.83 -16.87 14.28
N HIS A 151 8.80 -16.79 15.12
CA HIS A 151 7.52 -16.15 14.78
C HIS A 151 7.67 -14.72 14.23
N ASN A 152 8.59 -13.92 14.79
CA ASN A 152 8.83 -12.54 14.36
C ASN A 152 9.25 -12.45 12.89
N VAL A 153 10.23 -13.26 12.48
CA VAL A 153 10.75 -13.29 11.10
C VAL A 153 9.69 -13.87 10.15
N SER A 154 8.98 -14.91 10.56
CA SER A 154 7.87 -15.47 9.77
C SER A 154 6.75 -14.46 9.55
N SER A 155 6.33 -13.73 10.59
CA SER A 155 5.32 -12.66 10.46
C SER A 155 5.81 -11.55 9.54
N LEU A 156 7.07 -11.13 9.66
CA LEU A 156 7.64 -10.09 8.80
C LEU A 156 7.56 -10.47 7.31
N ILE A 157 7.97 -11.69 6.96
CA ILE A 157 7.95 -12.15 5.56
C ILE A 157 6.51 -12.35 5.07
N LEU A 158 5.61 -12.86 5.91
CA LEU A 158 4.20 -13.03 5.56
C LEU A 158 3.49 -11.69 5.32
N ASP A 159 3.80 -10.66 6.10
CA ASP A 159 3.24 -9.31 5.93
C ASP A 159 3.66 -8.69 4.59
N MET A 160 4.88 -8.98 4.12
CA MET A 160 5.41 -8.48 2.85
C MET A 160 4.98 -9.29 1.62
N LEU A 161 4.62 -10.56 1.81
CA LEU A 161 4.42 -11.51 0.72
C LEU A 161 3.37 -11.07 -0.32
N PRO A 162 2.22 -10.45 0.03
CA PRO A 162 1.25 -9.98 -0.94
C PRO A 162 1.85 -8.98 -1.94
N THR A 163 2.66 -8.06 -1.44
CA THR A 163 3.38 -7.06 -2.23
C THR A 163 4.37 -7.71 -3.18
N LEU A 164 5.24 -8.56 -2.63
CA LEU A 164 6.26 -9.24 -3.41
C LEU A 164 5.65 -10.08 -4.52
N ASN A 165 4.49 -10.71 -4.25
CA ASN A 165 3.75 -11.47 -5.24
C ASN A 165 3.16 -10.58 -6.33
N ALA A 166 2.58 -9.44 -5.98
CA ALA A 166 2.00 -8.53 -6.95
C ALA A 166 3.05 -7.84 -7.83
N ALA A 167 4.21 -7.53 -7.27
CA ALA A 167 5.36 -7.02 -8.03
C ALA A 167 5.75 -7.99 -9.15
N ALA A 168 5.82 -9.29 -8.84
CA ALA A 168 6.08 -10.33 -9.84
C ALA A 168 4.98 -10.46 -10.92
N HIS A 169 3.79 -9.93 -10.65
CA HIS A 169 2.68 -9.85 -11.62
C HIS A 169 2.57 -8.48 -12.32
N GLY A 170 3.56 -7.59 -12.13
CA GLY A 170 3.59 -6.29 -12.81
C GLY A 170 2.62 -5.26 -12.22
N ALA A 171 2.37 -5.31 -10.91
CA ALA A 171 1.55 -4.31 -10.24
C ALA A 171 2.13 -2.88 -10.38
N ASN A 172 1.30 -1.87 -10.17
CA ASN A 172 1.78 -0.50 -10.12
C ASN A 172 2.35 -0.21 -8.72
N LEU A 173 3.67 -0.20 -8.59
CA LEU A 173 4.35 0.10 -7.33
C LEU A 173 4.81 1.56 -7.27
N PRO A 174 4.88 2.16 -6.07
CA PRO A 174 5.56 3.44 -5.88
C PRO A 174 7.00 3.35 -6.39
N SER A 175 7.50 4.44 -6.99
CA SER A 175 8.88 4.50 -7.45
C SER A 175 9.84 4.16 -6.32
N SER A 176 9.63 4.71 -5.10
CA SER A 176 10.44 4.48 -3.89
C SER A 176 10.56 3.02 -3.40
N SER A 177 9.90 2.07 -4.06
CA SER A 177 9.99 0.65 -3.70
C SER A 177 11.38 0.09 -3.99
N ASP A 178 12.07 0.61 -5.01
CA ASP A 178 13.44 0.24 -5.35
C ASP A 178 14.43 0.64 -4.25
N GLU A 179 14.37 1.89 -3.78
CA GLU A 179 15.17 2.46 -2.69
C GLU A 179 14.95 1.68 -1.40
N TRP A 180 13.70 1.30 -1.14
CA TRP A 180 13.37 0.47 0.02
C TRP A 180 14.02 -0.91 -0.07
N VAL A 181 13.94 -1.58 -1.22
CA VAL A 181 14.56 -2.90 -1.45
C VAL A 181 16.08 -2.81 -1.29
N LEU A 182 16.72 -1.77 -1.82
CA LEU A 182 18.16 -1.55 -1.68
C LEU A 182 18.57 -1.32 -0.21
N SER A 183 17.75 -0.61 0.56
CA SER A 183 18.06 -0.24 1.94
C SER A 183 17.75 -1.34 2.96
N ASN A 184 16.72 -2.15 2.69
CA ASN A 184 16.15 -3.10 3.66
C ASN A 184 16.23 -4.56 3.20
N GLY A 185 16.30 -4.83 1.89
CA GLY A 185 16.47 -6.17 1.34
C GLY A 185 17.67 -6.91 1.92
N PRO A 186 18.89 -6.34 1.90
CA PRO A 186 20.07 -6.99 2.48
C PRO A 186 19.89 -7.35 3.96
N LYS A 187 19.33 -6.45 4.77
CA LYS A 187 19.07 -6.70 6.20
C LYS A 187 18.14 -7.90 6.41
N LEU A 188 17.07 -7.98 5.61
CA LEU A 188 16.11 -9.07 5.67
C LEU A 188 16.72 -10.41 5.28
N LEU A 189 17.63 -10.41 4.30
CA LEU A 189 18.31 -11.63 3.87
C LEU A 189 19.34 -12.10 4.89
N SER A 190 20.08 -11.19 5.51
CA SER A 190 21.02 -11.55 6.57
C SER A 190 20.31 -12.16 7.80
N LEU A 191 19.08 -11.72 8.13
CA LEU A 191 18.23 -12.38 9.13
C LEU A 191 17.93 -13.85 8.83
N LEU A 192 17.82 -14.21 7.54
CA LEU A 192 17.62 -15.58 7.10
C LEU A 192 18.94 -16.35 7.06
N ASP A 193 20.04 -15.70 6.68
CA ASP A 193 21.35 -16.34 6.60
C ASP A 193 21.90 -16.73 7.98
N GLU A 194 21.53 -16.02 9.05
CA GLU A 194 21.76 -16.45 10.43
C GLU A 194 21.16 -17.83 10.77
N LYS A 195 20.20 -18.33 9.97
CA LYS A 195 19.47 -19.58 10.24
C LYS A 195 19.95 -20.76 9.39
N LEU A 196 20.89 -20.51 8.46
CA LEU A 196 21.58 -21.53 7.67
C LEU A 196 22.50 -22.37 8.56
#